data_AF-A0A5J5G944-F1
#
_entry.id   AF-A0A5J5G944-F1
#
_cell.length_a   1.000
_cell.length_b   1.000
_cell.length_c   1.000
_cell.angle_alpha   90.00
_cell.angle_beta   90.00
_cell.angle_gamma   90.00
#
_symmetry.space_group_name_H-M   'P 1'
#
loop_
_entity.id
_entity.type
_entity.pdbx_description
1 polymer ?
#
loop_
_entity_poly.entity_id
_entity_poly.type
_entity_poly.pdbx_seq_one_letter_code
_entity_poly.pdbx_strand_id
1 'polypeptide(L)'
;MVKRWMCRLSCLGLATLFMLALTACNGNNKESTEAQPSATLKASPAAAAAKGTVSIEKLGERRIFVYLPPGYETGKDRYPVVYMNDGRNVFHTGTSSFNKEWLVDQNVDQLVGEGKMEKVIVIAVDAGEGNDRGNEYVPFANDKVPSDGIGAEKFTRFFLDTVIPYADSTYRTIPDRDHRMIIGSSYGGVQAFWMGYHHPETFSMIGAMSLPIWVANGPAYEAWAKESGKPDVKIYLDMGAKEEMGIDPLVDMLMAKGFQYGKDLFYLMDPAGVHDETSWSRRVHNPLILFTGKAAGRPVKLEVSRYLSYTMTGTFHRINPVVTMENGMEYSVPSEASYKVLNPEVGRVEPSGIVTFLKRENLRVEVTYQGLTQSYEMAPAFDLK
;
A
#
# COMPACT_ATOMS: atom_id res chain seq x y z
N MET A 1 27.80 31.93 -12.78
CA MET A 1 27.47 32.04 -14.21
C MET A 1 26.70 30.80 -14.64
N VAL A 2 25.36 30.84 -14.58
CA VAL A 2 24.41 30.18 -15.50
C VAL A 2 23.14 31.05 -15.42
N LYS A 3 22.67 31.54 -16.56
CA LYS A 3 21.60 32.55 -16.67
C LYS A 3 20.20 31.91 -16.68
N ARG A 4 19.29 32.54 -15.94
CA ARG A 4 17.82 32.54 -16.05
C ARG A 4 17.31 32.54 -17.50
N TRP A 5 16.22 31.82 -17.77
CA TRP A 5 15.09 32.31 -18.58
C TRP A 5 13.76 31.73 -18.07
N MET A 6 12.95 32.60 -17.46
CA MET A 6 11.50 32.47 -17.34
C MET A 6 10.89 32.96 -18.65
N CYS A 7 9.83 32.33 -19.14
CA CYS A 7 8.89 32.99 -20.04
C CYS A 7 7.45 32.65 -19.63
N ARG A 8 6.72 33.71 -19.26
CA ARG A 8 5.28 33.75 -19.02
C ARG A 8 4.55 33.68 -20.37
N LEU A 9 3.36 33.07 -20.40
CA LEU A 9 2.29 33.56 -21.26
C LEU A 9 0.96 33.55 -20.49
N SER A 10 0.23 34.63 -20.71
CA SER A 10 -0.87 35.18 -19.94
C SER A 10 -2.23 34.65 -20.41
N CYS A 11 -3.22 34.79 -19.53
CA CYS A 11 -4.65 34.60 -19.75
C CYS A 11 -5.19 35.20 -21.06
N LEU A 12 -6.10 34.46 -21.70
CA LEU A 12 -7.28 35.02 -22.35
C LEU A 12 -8.40 33.97 -22.33
N GLY A 13 -9.54 34.33 -21.73
CA GLY A 13 -10.73 33.51 -21.69
C GLY A 13 -11.42 33.47 -23.04
N LEU A 14 -12.05 32.33 -23.32
CA LEU A 14 -13.20 32.25 -24.20
C LEU A 14 -14.16 31.21 -23.64
N ALA A 15 -15.30 31.70 -23.18
CA ALA A 15 -16.49 30.91 -22.97
C ALA A 15 -17.10 30.61 -24.36
N THR A 16 -17.37 29.34 -24.64
CA THR A 16 -18.22 28.94 -25.76
C THR A 16 -19.16 27.83 -25.32
N LEU A 17 -20.45 28.17 -25.39
CA LEU A 17 -21.60 27.27 -25.30
C LEU A 17 -21.44 26.07 -26.26
N PHE A 18 -21.78 24.88 -25.77
CA PHE A 18 -22.27 23.80 -26.62
C PHE A 18 -23.70 23.46 -26.21
N MET A 19 -24.66 24.02 -26.96
CA MET A 19 -26.01 23.49 -27.10
C MET A 19 -26.00 22.65 -28.38
N LEU A 20 -26.36 21.38 -28.30
CA LEU A 20 -26.85 20.64 -29.47
C LEU A 20 -27.86 19.57 -29.06
N ALA A 21 -29.12 19.95 -29.32
CA ALA A 21 -30.26 19.18 -29.81
C ALA A 21 -30.27 17.65 -29.61
N LEU A 22 -31.27 17.23 -28.83
CA LEU A 22 -31.95 15.95 -28.94
C LEU A 22 -32.62 15.81 -30.32
N THR A 23 -32.26 14.77 -31.07
CA THR A 23 -33.16 14.14 -32.04
C THR A 23 -33.05 12.62 -31.92
N ALA A 24 -34.15 12.01 -31.50
CA ALA A 24 -34.38 10.58 -31.58
C ALA A 24 -34.83 10.19 -32.99
N CYS A 25 -34.35 9.05 -33.51
CA CYS A 25 -35.18 7.92 -33.95
C CYS A 25 -34.36 6.81 -34.64
N ASN A 26 -34.55 5.59 -34.10
CA ASN A 26 -34.64 4.27 -34.71
C ASN A 26 -33.53 3.71 -35.63
N GLY A 27 -33.00 2.56 -35.15
CA GLY A 27 -33.15 1.29 -35.87
C GLY A 27 -31.88 0.69 -36.46
N ASN A 28 -31.25 -0.25 -35.76
CA ASN A 28 -31.16 -1.64 -36.22
C ASN A 28 -30.34 -2.52 -35.27
N ASN A 29 -30.93 -3.68 -34.96
CA ASN A 29 -30.33 -4.81 -34.26
C ASN A 29 -29.08 -5.33 -34.98
N LYS A 30 -28.00 -5.51 -34.23
CA LYS A 30 -27.04 -6.59 -34.47
C LYS A 30 -26.63 -7.21 -33.14
N GLU A 31 -26.82 -8.51 -33.08
CA GLU A 31 -26.53 -9.42 -31.98
C GLU A 31 -25.09 -9.27 -31.48
N SER A 32 -24.95 -8.99 -30.18
CA SER A 32 -23.73 -9.27 -29.43
C SER A 32 -23.99 -10.49 -28.56
N THR A 33 -23.24 -11.55 -28.81
CA THR A 33 -23.20 -12.79 -28.04
C THR A 33 -22.87 -12.49 -26.58
N GLU A 34 -23.89 -12.60 -25.73
CA GLU A 34 -23.82 -12.48 -24.28
C GLU A 34 -23.09 -13.71 -23.73
N ALA A 35 -21.91 -13.50 -23.12
CA ALA A 35 -21.18 -14.54 -22.42
C ALA A 35 -21.97 -14.94 -21.16
N GLN A 36 -22.35 -16.21 -21.06
CA GLN A 36 -23.04 -16.76 -19.90
C GLN A 36 -22.20 -16.58 -18.61
N PRO A 37 -22.84 -16.34 -17.45
CA PRO A 37 -22.14 -16.24 -16.18
C PRO A 37 -21.53 -17.60 -15.80
N SER A 38 -20.22 -17.57 -15.58
CA SER A 38 -19.43 -18.69 -15.04
C SER A 38 -20.03 -19.20 -13.73
N ALA A 39 -20.09 -20.52 -13.61
CA ALA A 39 -20.65 -21.25 -12.49
C ALA A 39 -20.08 -20.76 -11.14
N THR A 40 -21.01 -20.35 -10.26
CA THR A 40 -20.73 -19.93 -8.89
C THR A 40 -20.18 -21.13 -8.11
N LEU A 41 -18.92 -21.05 -7.68
CA LEU A 41 -18.38 -21.93 -6.66
C LEU A 41 -19.18 -21.71 -5.37
N LYS A 42 -20.00 -22.69 -4.98
CA LYS A 42 -20.63 -22.71 -3.66
C LYS A 42 -19.54 -22.88 -2.62
N ALA A 43 -19.18 -21.79 -1.94
CA ALA A 43 -18.41 -21.85 -0.72
C ALA A 43 -19.18 -22.68 0.32
N SER A 44 -18.51 -23.67 0.92
CA SER A 44 -18.98 -24.31 2.15
C SER A 44 -19.12 -23.24 3.24
N PRO A 45 -20.15 -23.24 4.10
CA PRO A 45 -20.27 -22.23 5.14
C PRO A 45 -19.14 -22.42 6.14
N ALA A 46 -18.08 -21.61 6.02
CA ALA A 46 -17.18 -21.37 7.13
C ALA A 46 -18.06 -20.95 8.32
N ALA A 47 -17.89 -21.60 9.47
CA ALA A 47 -18.52 -21.13 10.70
C ALA A 47 -18.26 -19.62 10.81
N ALA A 48 -19.30 -18.82 10.98
CA ALA A 48 -19.16 -17.36 10.98
C ALA A 48 -18.07 -16.99 11.98
N ALA A 49 -16.99 -16.39 11.49
CA ALA A 49 -15.87 -16.00 12.34
C ALA A 49 -16.41 -15.15 13.49
N ALA A 50 -15.98 -15.46 14.72
CA ALA A 50 -16.32 -14.64 15.87
C ALA A 50 -15.88 -13.20 15.58
N LYS A 51 -16.75 -12.23 15.85
CA LYS A 51 -16.52 -10.83 15.49
C LYS A 51 -15.96 -10.02 16.66
N GLY A 52 -15.01 -9.14 16.35
CA GLY A 52 -14.55 -8.12 17.29
C GLY A 52 -15.59 -6.99 17.43
N THR A 53 -15.25 -6.02 18.26
CA THR A 53 -16.07 -4.82 18.47
C THR A 53 -15.28 -3.57 18.12
N VAL A 54 -15.94 -2.60 17.48
CA VAL A 54 -15.36 -1.29 17.18
C VAL A 54 -16.07 -0.23 18.01
N SER A 55 -15.31 0.55 18.79
CA SER A 55 -15.77 1.74 19.49
C SER A 55 -15.13 3.00 18.90
N ILE A 56 -15.81 4.13 19.06
CA ILE A 56 -15.27 5.46 18.73
C ILE A 56 -15.18 6.24 20.03
N GLU A 57 -14.00 6.75 20.33
CA GLU A 57 -13.70 7.47 21.55
C GLU A 57 -13.08 8.83 21.23
N LYS A 58 -13.05 9.73 22.21
CA LYS A 58 -12.44 11.05 22.08
C LYS A 58 -11.25 11.15 23.04
N LEU A 59 -10.06 11.40 22.49
CA LEU A 59 -8.82 11.61 23.23
C LEU A 59 -8.33 13.04 22.99
N GLY A 60 -8.54 13.91 23.97
CA GLY A 60 -8.40 15.37 23.77
C GLY A 60 -9.45 15.85 22.77
N GLU A 61 -9.05 16.57 21.72
CA GLU A 61 -9.95 16.96 20.63
C GLU A 61 -10.01 15.96 19.47
N ARG A 62 -9.28 14.84 19.57
CA ARG A 62 -9.14 13.87 18.48
C ARG A 62 -10.07 12.68 18.68
N ARG A 63 -10.66 12.17 17.60
CA ARG A 63 -11.31 10.86 17.63
C ARG A 63 -10.28 9.77 17.47
N ILE A 64 -10.47 8.70 18.22
CA ILE A 64 -9.78 7.43 18.03
C ILE A 64 -10.82 6.33 17.86
N PHE A 65 -10.49 5.35 17.05
CA PHE A 65 -11.32 4.20 16.76
C PHE A 65 -10.59 2.98 17.29
N VAL A 66 -11.29 2.17 18.09
CA VAL A 66 -10.67 1.05 18.80
C VAL A 66 -11.40 -0.22 18.43
N TYR A 67 -10.67 -1.14 17.82
CA TYR A 67 -11.12 -2.51 17.61
C TYR A 67 -10.59 -3.39 18.74
N LEU A 68 -11.48 -4.13 19.38
CA LEU A 68 -11.16 -5.14 20.38
C LEU A 68 -11.48 -6.53 19.82
N PRO A 69 -10.56 -7.52 19.96
CA PRO A 69 -10.73 -8.82 19.35
C PRO A 69 -11.85 -9.64 20.01
N PRO A 70 -12.40 -10.65 19.33
CA PRO A 70 -13.45 -11.50 19.88
C PRO A 70 -13.02 -12.15 21.21
N GLY A 71 -13.90 -12.07 22.22
CA GLY A 71 -13.65 -12.59 23.56
C GLY A 71 -12.81 -11.68 24.47
N TYR A 72 -12.53 -10.44 24.04
CA TYR A 72 -11.80 -9.47 24.86
C TYR A 72 -12.44 -9.33 26.26
N GLU A 73 -13.73 -8.98 26.36
CA GLU A 73 -14.42 -8.66 27.63
C GLU A 73 -14.35 -9.75 28.72
N THR A 74 -14.30 -11.02 28.33
CA THR A 74 -14.27 -12.16 29.26
C THR A 74 -12.88 -12.74 29.46
N GLY A 75 -11.94 -12.42 28.56
CA GLY A 75 -10.57 -12.88 28.59
C GLY A 75 -9.65 -12.07 29.51
N LYS A 76 -8.47 -12.62 29.76
CA LYS A 76 -7.39 -11.96 30.53
C LYS A 76 -6.12 -11.72 29.72
N ASP A 77 -6.11 -12.15 28.46
CA ASP A 77 -4.94 -12.05 27.60
C ASP A 77 -4.61 -10.60 27.28
N ARG A 78 -3.33 -10.36 26.99
CA ARG A 78 -2.82 -9.10 26.44
C ARG A 78 -2.52 -9.28 24.96
N TYR A 79 -2.68 -8.21 24.18
CA TYR A 79 -2.65 -8.26 22.72
C TYR A 79 -1.60 -7.30 22.13
N PRO A 80 -0.95 -7.68 21.02
CA PRO A 80 -0.21 -6.75 20.18
C PRO A 80 -1.14 -5.65 19.63
N VAL A 81 -0.56 -4.51 19.30
CA VAL A 81 -1.31 -3.32 18.86
C VAL A 81 -0.91 -2.91 17.44
N VAL A 82 -1.93 -2.80 16.58
CA VAL A 82 -1.83 -2.20 15.27
C VAL A 82 -2.32 -0.76 15.37
N TYR A 83 -1.40 0.20 15.32
CA TYR A 83 -1.77 1.59 15.19
C TYR A 83 -2.04 1.92 13.72
N MET A 84 -3.05 2.74 13.46
CA MET A 84 -3.39 3.14 12.09
C MET A 84 -3.66 4.64 11.99
N ASN A 85 -3.25 5.22 10.87
CA ASN A 85 -3.67 6.56 10.46
C ASN A 85 -5.05 6.47 9.77
N ASP A 86 -5.76 7.62 9.68
CA ASP A 86 -7.04 7.75 8.97
C ASP A 86 -8.22 7.00 9.62
N GLY A 87 -8.36 7.09 10.93
CA GLY A 87 -9.38 6.38 11.74
C GLY A 87 -10.77 6.23 11.11
N ARG A 88 -11.34 7.33 10.60
CA ARG A 88 -12.62 7.38 9.87
C ARG A 88 -12.81 6.35 8.77
N ASN A 89 -11.72 5.94 8.11
CA ASN A 89 -11.75 5.09 6.91
C ASN A 89 -11.37 3.63 7.22
N VAL A 90 -10.87 3.34 8.41
CA VAL A 90 -10.25 2.05 8.75
C VAL A 90 -11.27 0.93 8.93
N PHE A 91 -12.38 1.22 9.61
CA PHE A 91 -13.36 0.22 10.04
C PHE A 91 -14.70 0.35 9.31
N HIS A 92 -15.52 -0.69 9.39
CA HIS A 92 -16.93 -0.66 8.97
C HIS A 92 -17.81 0.13 9.94
N THR A 93 -17.72 1.46 9.93
CA THR A 93 -18.44 2.33 10.87
C THR A 93 -19.37 3.33 10.18
N GLY A 94 -19.35 3.42 8.85
CA GLY A 94 -20.09 4.42 8.09
C GLY A 94 -19.55 5.84 8.27
N THR A 95 -18.30 5.98 8.74
CA THR A 95 -17.66 7.27 9.04
C THR A 95 -16.66 7.71 7.97
N SER A 96 -16.49 6.91 6.91
CA SER A 96 -15.50 7.18 5.86
C SER A 96 -15.69 8.53 5.21
N SER A 97 -14.56 9.20 4.96
CA SER A 97 -14.53 10.48 4.24
C SER A 97 -14.77 10.32 2.73
N PHE A 98 -14.73 9.10 2.20
CA PHE A 98 -14.77 8.79 0.77
C PHE A 98 -15.86 7.77 0.38
N ASN A 99 -16.78 7.46 1.30
CA ASN A 99 -17.81 6.42 1.13
C ASN A 99 -17.24 5.02 0.79
N LYS A 100 -15.98 4.77 1.15
CA LYS A 100 -15.29 3.49 1.04
C LYS A 100 -14.40 3.28 2.26
N GLU A 101 -14.31 2.06 2.75
CA GLU A 101 -13.60 1.72 3.99
C GLU A 101 -12.59 0.61 3.73
N TRP A 102 -11.61 0.49 4.62
CA TRP A 102 -10.56 -0.53 4.52
C TRP A 102 -11.04 -1.87 5.07
N LEU A 103 -12.11 -1.87 5.87
CA LEU A 103 -12.73 -3.06 6.47
C LEU A 103 -11.71 -3.85 7.31
N VAL A 104 -10.90 -3.15 8.12
CA VAL A 104 -9.85 -3.79 8.92
C VAL A 104 -10.43 -4.71 9.99
N ASP A 105 -11.58 -4.35 10.56
CA ASP A 105 -12.33 -5.21 11.49
C ASP A 105 -12.64 -6.58 10.87
N GLN A 106 -13.13 -6.59 9.63
CA GLN A 106 -13.48 -7.81 8.91
C GLN A 106 -12.24 -8.61 8.49
N ASN A 107 -11.18 -7.92 8.06
CA ASN A 107 -9.90 -8.57 7.73
C ASN A 107 -9.29 -9.25 8.96
N VAL A 108 -9.25 -8.57 10.11
CA VAL A 108 -8.71 -9.14 11.35
C VAL A 108 -9.56 -10.31 11.81
N ASP A 109 -10.89 -10.18 11.84
CA ASP A 109 -11.82 -11.27 12.21
C ASP A 109 -11.60 -12.51 11.33
N GLN A 110 -11.49 -12.31 10.01
CA GLN A 110 -11.28 -13.39 9.05
C GLN A 110 -9.90 -14.05 9.26
N LEU A 111 -8.82 -13.28 9.33
CA LEU A 111 -7.47 -13.81 9.45
C LEU A 111 -7.26 -14.55 10.79
N VAL A 112 -7.87 -14.06 11.87
CA VAL A 112 -7.88 -14.76 13.17
C VAL A 112 -8.71 -16.04 13.08
N GLY A 113 -9.91 -15.99 12.47
CA GLY A 113 -10.77 -17.15 12.29
C GLY A 113 -10.14 -18.26 11.43
N GLU A 114 -9.33 -17.88 10.44
CA GLU A 114 -8.55 -18.79 9.59
C GLU A 114 -7.23 -19.25 10.24
N GLY A 115 -6.88 -18.72 11.41
CA GLY A 115 -5.63 -19.03 12.12
C GLY A 115 -4.38 -18.58 11.36
N LYS A 116 -4.50 -17.51 10.55
CA LYS A 116 -3.40 -16.88 9.80
C LYS A 116 -2.67 -15.83 10.61
N MET A 117 -3.34 -15.22 11.60
CA MET A 117 -2.74 -14.26 12.54
C MET A 117 -3.26 -14.44 13.97
N GLU A 118 -2.46 -14.00 14.94
CA GLU A 118 -2.89 -13.85 16.33
C GLU A 118 -3.85 -12.66 16.49
N LYS A 119 -4.67 -12.70 17.53
CA LYS A 119 -5.57 -11.59 17.88
C LYS A 119 -4.78 -10.32 18.20
N VAL A 120 -5.28 -9.17 17.73
CA VAL A 120 -4.69 -7.84 17.96
C VAL A 120 -5.75 -6.87 18.46
N ILE A 121 -5.28 -5.79 19.10
CA ILE A 121 -6.05 -4.55 19.23
C ILE A 121 -5.66 -3.65 18.06
N VAL A 122 -6.64 -2.97 17.44
CA VAL A 122 -6.35 -1.95 16.43
C VAL A 122 -6.79 -0.59 16.96
N ILE A 123 -5.87 0.38 16.95
CA ILE A 123 -6.15 1.77 17.37
C ILE A 123 -5.89 2.67 16.19
N ALA A 124 -6.97 3.17 15.59
CA ALA A 124 -6.89 4.06 14.44
C ALA A 124 -7.19 5.51 14.85
N VAL A 125 -6.29 6.43 14.50
CA VAL A 125 -6.36 7.84 14.91
C VAL A 125 -6.82 8.68 13.74
N ASP A 126 -7.78 9.57 13.98
CA ASP A 126 -8.24 10.50 12.97
C ASP A 126 -7.19 11.54 12.61
N ALA A 127 -7.09 11.82 11.31
CA ALA A 127 -6.50 13.07 10.83
C ALA A 127 -7.44 14.26 11.08
N GLY A 128 -6.87 15.46 11.04
CA GLY A 128 -7.61 16.70 10.83
C GLY A 128 -8.39 16.69 9.52
N GLU A 129 -9.43 17.53 9.42
CA GLU A 129 -10.31 17.55 8.25
C GLU A 129 -9.70 18.31 7.07
N GLY A 130 -10.08 17.93 5.85
CA GLY A 130 -9.68 18.64 4.63
C GLY A 130 -8.17 18.82 4.51
N ASN A 131 -7.74 20.08 4.48
CA ASN A 131 -6.34 20.45 4.31
C ASN A 131 -5.45 20.09 5.51
N ASP A 132 -6.03 19.93 6.70
CA ASP A 132 -5.29 19.62 7.92
C ASP A 132 -4.65 18.22 7.85
N ARG A 133 -5.27 17.27 7.15
CA ARG A 133 -4.67 15.94 6.90
C ARG A 133 -3.30 16.05 6.23
N GLY A 134 -3.16 16.96 5.26
CA GLY A 134 -1.88 17.19 4.59
C GLY A 134 -0.83 17.78 5.53
N ASN A 135 -1.23 18.77 6.34
CA ASN A 135 -0.37 19.40 7.34
C ASN A 135 0.12 18.42 8.41
N GLU A 136 -0.76 17.51 8.85
CA GLU A 136 -0.47 16.54 9.91
C GLU A 136 0.29 15.30 9.44
N TYR A 137 0.34 15.01 8.14
CA TYR A 137 0.94 13.76 7.64
C TYR A 137 2.15 13.95 6.73
N VAL A 138 2.38 15.16 6.22
CA VAL A 138 3.54 15.43 5.35
C VAL A 138 4.62 16.12 6.18
N PRO A 139 5.72 15.46 6.56
CA PRO A 139 6.73 16.01 7.45
C PRO A 139 7.73 16.97 6.77
N PHE A 140 7.32 17.58 5.66
CA PHE A 140 8.16 18.45 4.84
C PHE A 140 7.37 19.65 4.32
N ALA A 141 8.09 20.75 4.10
CA ALA A 141 7.54 21.93 3.45
C ALA A 141 7.09 21.64 2.02
N ASN A 142 5.90 22.11 1.63
CA ASN A 142 5.34 21.93 0.29
C ASN A 142 4.46 23.11 -0.13
N ASP A 143 4.58 23.54 -1.38
CA ASP A 143 3.72 24.60 -1.94
C ASP A 143 2.33 24.09 -2.33
N LYS A 144 2.17 22.79 -2.58
CA LYS A 144 0.92 22.14 -3.05
C LYS A 144 0.13 21.45 -1.95
N VAL A 145 0.79 21.11 -0.84
CA VAL A 145 0.16 20.56 0.37
C VAL A 145 0.47 21.56 1.47
N PRO A 146 -0.52 22.04 2.23
CA PRO A 146 -0.29 23.06 3.26
C PRO A 146 0.41 22.45 4.47
N SER A 147 1.68 22.09 4.30
CA SER A 147 2.55 21.58 5.35
C SER A 147 3.87 22.31 5.34
N ASP A 148 4.37 22.59 6.54
CA ASP A 148 5.73 23.03 6.85
C ASP A 148 6.53 21.96 7.62
N GLY A 149 5.93 20.76 7.79
CA GLY A 149 6.47 19.65 8.57
C GLY A 149 6.21 19.72 10.09
N ILE A 150 5.83 20.88 10.62
CA ILE A 150 5.58 21.06 12.07
C ILE A 150 4.31 20.34 12.48
N GLY A 151 3.27 20.36 11.63
CA GLY A 151 2.02 19.63 11.87
C GLY A 151 2.26 18.12 12.01
N ALA A 152 3.08 17.55 11.12
CA ALA A 152 3.43 16.14 11.17
C ALA A 152 4.23 15.74 12.40
N GLU A 153 5.18 16.57 12.83
CA GLU A 153 5.91 16.31 14.06
C GLU A 153 4.99 16.38 15.30
N LYS A 154 4.08 17.36 15.36
CA LYS A 154 3.07 17.43 16.44
C LYS A 154 2.18 16.19 16.45
N PHE A 155 1.81 15.69 15.28
CA PHE A 155 1.01 14.47 15.16
C PHE A 155 1.79 13.22 15.62
N THR A 156 3.08 13.12 15.25
CA THR A 156 3.99 12.09 15.79
C THR A 156 4.05 12.14 17.31
N ARG A 157 4.27 13.33 17.90
CA ARG A 157 4.31 13.52 19.36
C ARG A 157 2.99 13.16 20.02
N PHE A 158 1.85 13.50 19.41
CA PHE A 158 0.53 13.08 19.91
C PHE A 158 0.41 11.55 19.99
N PHE A 159 0.91 10.83 18.99
CA PHE A 159 0.95 9.36 19.04
C PHE A 159 1.82 8.85 20.19
N LEU A 160 3.08 9.30 20.25
CA LEU A 160 4.09 8.78 21.18
C LEU A 160 3.78 9.15 22.64
N ASP A 161 3.36 10.40 22.87
CA ASP A 161 3.21 10.95 24.21
C ASP A 161 1.78 10.81 24.76
N THR A 162 0.78 10.57 23.90
CA THR A 162 -0.64 10.55 24.31
C THR A 162 -1.37 9.27 23.91
N VAL A 163 -1.39 8.91 22.62
CA VAL A 163 -2.17 7.74 22.14
C VAL A 163 -1.63 6.43 22.70
N ILE A 164 -0.32 6.20 22.60
CA ILE A 164 0.30 4.95 23.09
C ILE A 164 0.16 4.81 24.62
N PRO A 165 0.50 5.83 25.44
CA PRO A 165 0.27 5.76 26.89
C PRO A 165 -1.20 5.56 27.28
N TYR A 166 -2.14 6.21 26.56
CA TYR A 166 -3.57 5.98 26.77
C TYR A 166 -3.96 4.54 26.48
N ALA A 167 -3.51 4.00 25.34
CA ALA A 167 -3.79 2.63 24.94
C ALA A 167 -3.30 1.61 25.99
N ASP A 168 -2.05 1.79 26.44
CA ASP A 168 -1.39 0.84 27.36
C ASP A 168 -1.98 0.88 28.78
N SER A 169 -2.55 2.01 29.19
CA SER A 169 -3.20 2.15 30.49
C SER A 169 -4.68 1.75 30.47
N THR A 170 -5.34 1.83 29.31
CA THR A 170 -6.79 1.61 29.18
C THR A 170 -7.12 0.19 28.71
N TYR A 171 -6.33 -0.36 27.79
CA TYR A 171 -6.57 -1.68 27.21
C TYR A 171 -5.50 -2.69 27.62
N ARG A 172 -5.79 -3.97 27.42
CA ARG A 172 -4.85 -5.08 27.64
C ARG A 172 -3.85 -5.18 26.49
N THR A 173 -3.05 -4.14 26.29
CA THR A 173 -1.95 -4.17 25.30
C THR A 173 -0.75 -4.94 25.85
N ILE A 174 0.15 -5.38 24.95
CA ILE A 174 1.53 -5.74 25.27
C ILE A 174 2.40 -4.49 25.03
N PRO A 175 2.88 -3.80 26.08
CA PRO A 175 3.40 -2.44 25.96
C PRO A 175 4.90 -2.40 25.61
N ASP A 176 5.33 -3.11 24.58
CA ASP A 176 6.71 -3.10 24.08
C ASP A 176 6.77 -2.87 22.56
N ARG A 177 7.96 -2.62 22.01
CA ARG A 177 8.14 -2.31 20.58
C ARG A 177 7.82 -3.48 19.65
N ASP A 178 8.12 -4.71 20.08
CA ASP A 178 8.00 -5.90 19.24
C ASP A 178 6.52 -6.27 19.02
N HIS A 179 5.64 -5.71 19.86
CA HIS A 179 4.19 -5.86 19.78
C HIS A 179 3.49 -4.57 19.34
N ARG A 180 4.18 -3.68 18.62
CA ARG A 180 3.60 -2.49 18.02
C ARG A 180 3.99 -2.33 16.55
N MET A 181 2.99 -2.07 15.72
CA MET A 181 3.17 -1.63 14.34
C MET A 181 2.36 -0.35 14.04
N ILE A 182 2.76 0.37 12.99
CA ILE A 182 2.01 1.51 12.45
C ILE A 182 1.68 1.30 10.98
N ILE A 183 0.41 1.54 10.60
CA ILE A 183 -0.06 1.43 9.21
C ILE A 183 -0.69 2.74 8.74
N GLY A 184 -0.47 3.09 7.48
CA GLY A 184 -1.24 4.14 6.81
C GLY A 184 -1.22 4.00 5.29
N SER A 185 -2.07 4.80 4.61
CA SER A 185 -2.10 4.87 3.14
C SER A 185 -1.95 6.29 2.62
N SER A 186 -1.41 6.44 1.41
CA SER A 186 -1.22 7.76 0.80
C SER A 186 -0.40 8.68 1.73
N TYR A 187 -0.87 9.89 2.06
CA TYR A 187 -0.22 10.74 3.10
C TYR A 187 -0.13 10.04 4.46
N GLY A 188 -1.15 9.27 4.87
CA GLY A 188 -1.07 8.46 6.09
C GLY A 188 0.04 7.40 6.00
N GLY A 189 0.36 6.92 4.79
CA GLY A 189 1.50 6.03 4.53
C GLY A 189 2.84 6.75 4.68
N VAL A 190 2.94 8.00 4.20
CA VAL A 190 4.12 8.87 4.45
C VAL A 190 4.33 9.06 5.94
N GLN A 191 3.28 9.37 6.69
CA GLN A 191 3.35 9.58 8.13
C GLN A 191 3.67 8.29 8.90
N ALA A 192 3.06 7.17 8.53
CA ALA A 192 3.35 5.87 9.15
C ALA A 192 4.82 5.48 8.93
N PHE A 193 5.33 5.69 7.71
CA PHE A 193 6.74 5.47 7.40
C PHE A 193 7.64 6.43 8.17
N TRP A 194 7.32 7.73 8.19
CA TRP A 194 8.09 8.74 8.95
C TRP A 194 8.20 8.36 10.43
N MET A 195 7.07 8.08 11.09
CA MET A 195 7.03 7.70 12.50
C MET A 195 7.79 6.41 12.77
N GLY A 196 7.49 5.34 12.04
CA GLY A 196 8.10 4.04 12.31
C GLY A 196 9.61 4.01 12.01
N TYR A 197 10.04 4.72 10.96
CA TYR A 197 11.45 4.75 10.55
C TYR A 197 12.31 5.58 11.53
N HIS A 198 11.75 6.64 12.11
CA HIS A 198 12.44 7.51 13.08
C HIS A 198 12.28 7.09 14.54
N HIS A 199 11.32 6.20 14.84
CA HIS A 199 11.07 5.69 16.18
C HIS A 199 11.12 4.15 16.26
N PRO A 200 12.25 3.52 15.84
CA PRO A 200 12.41 2.06 15.89
C PRO A 200 12.41 1.49 17.32
N GLU A 201 12.64 2.34 18.32
CA GLU A 201 12.49 2.02 19.75
C GLU A 201 11.02 1.86 20.17
N THR A 202 10.08 2.37 19.37
CA THR A 202 8.63 2.34 19.66
C THR A 202 7.90 1.35 18.77
N PHE A 203 8.23 1.31 17.47
CA PHE A 203 7.58 0.44 16.48
C PHE A 203 8.59 -0.55 15.93
N SER A 204 8.24 -1.84 15.95
CA SER A 204 9.04 -2.87 15.28
C SER A 204 8.68 -3.02 13.80
N MET A 205 7.53 -2.48 13.37
CA MET A 205 7.02 -2.71 12.02
C MET A 205 6.20 -1.55 11.44
N ILE A 206 6.34 -1.37 10.13
CA ILE A 206 5.70 -0.33 9.31
C ILE A 206 4.89 -0.98 8.19
N GLY A 207 3.64 -0.56 8.02
CA GLY A 207 2.84 -0.81 6.81
C GLY A 207 2.53 0.49 6.08
N ALA A 208 3.12 0.71 4.91
CA ALA A 208 2.92 1.92 4.13
C ALA A 208 2.30 1.58 2.77
N MET A 209 1.00 1.83 2.64
CA MET A 209 0.24 1.47 1.45
C MET A 209 0.11 2.65 0.48
N SER A 210 0.35 2.42 -0.81
CA SER A 210 0.30 3.46 -1.85
C SER A 210 1.04 4.76 -1.45
N LEU A 211 2.24 4.64 -0.88
CA LEU A 211 3.00 5.76 -0.32
C LEU A 211 3.52 6.68 -1.45
N PRO A 212 3.13 7.98 -1.48
CA PRO A 212 3.54 8.91 -2.52
C PRO A 212 4.91 9.54 -2.23
N ILE A 213 5.98 8.91 -2.70
CA ILE A 213 7.36 9.38 -2.44
C ILE A 213 7.67 10.74 -3.08
N TRP A 214 6.87 11.15 -4.07
CA TRP A 214 6.95 12.45 -4.75
C TRP A 214 6.14 13.56 -4.06
N VAL A 215 5.43 13.26 -2.96
CA VAL A 215 4.78 14.31 -2.18
C VAL A 215 5.82 15.36 -1.80
N ALA A 216 5.42 16.63 -1.76
CA ALA A 216 6.33 17.74 -1.50
C ALA A 216 7.45 17.96 -2.51
N ASN A 217 7.31 17.41 -3.73
CA ASN A 217 8.34 17.38 -4.76
C ASN A 217 9.53 16.47 -4.43
N GLY A 218 9.29 15.39 -3.68
CA GLY A 218 10.30 14.37 -3.35
C GLY A 218 11.17 14.54 -2.10
N PRO A 219 11.02 15.55 -1.20
CA PRO A 219 11.89 15.69 -0.04
C PRO A 219 11.77 14.53 0.93
N ALA A 220 10.65 13.79 0.95
CA ALA A 220 10.51 12.55 1.71
C ALA A 220 11.57 11.53 1.29
N TYR A 221 11.63 11.25 -0.02
CA TYR A 221 12.67 10.40 -0.58
C TYR A 221 14.07 10.95 -0.29
N GLU A 222 14.30 12.25 -0.50
CA GLU A 222 15.61 12.84 -0.27
C GLU A 222 16.08 12.79 1.20
N ALA A 223 15.16 13.00 2.14
CA ALA A 223 15.45 12.95 3.57
C ALA A 223 15.88 11.54 3.95
N TRP A 224 15.06 10.53 3.63
CA TRP A 224 15.39 9.13 3.90
C TRP A 224 16.66 8.68 3.17
N ALA A 225 16.88 9.14 1.93
CA ALA A 225 18.11 8.83 1.20
C ALA A 225 19.36 9.38 1.91
N LYS A 226 19.29 10.60 2.47
CA LYS A 226 20.40 11.27 3.18
C LYS A 226 20.64 10.71 4.59
N GLU A 227 19.64 10.14 5.24
CA GLU A 227 19.78 9.54 6.57
C GLU A 227 20.77 8.37 6.56
N SER A 228 21.68 8.33 7.54
CA SER A 228 22.67 7.26 7.66
C SER A 228 22.12 6.08 8.46
N GLY A 229 22.46 4.86 8.04
CA GLY A 229 22.14 3.64 8.77
C GLY A 229 20.84 2.97 8.33
N LYS A 230 20.57 1.82 8.95
CA LYS A 230 19.39 1.01 8.76
C LYS A 230 18.71 0.85 10.12
N PRO A 231 17.52 1.43 10.35
CA PRO A 231 16.80 1.20 11.59
C PRO A 231 16.38 -0.27 11.70
N ASP A 232 16.30 -0.78 12.93
CA ASP A 232 15.82 -2.14 13.21
C ASP A 232 14.29 -2.16 13.20
N VAL A 233 13.73 -2.17 11.99
CA VAL A 233 12.28 -2.22 11.71
C VAL A 233 12.02 -3.12 10.53
N LYS A 234 10.85 -3.77 10.53
CA LYS A 234 10.32 -4.48 9.37
C LYS A 234 9.41 -3.55 8.57
N ILE A 235 9.54 -3.56 7.24
CA ILE A 235 8.81 -2.65 6.37
C ILE A 235 7.98 -3.44 5.36
N TYR A 236 6.67 -3.19 5.33
CA TYR A 236 5.78 -3.54 4.24
C TYR A 236 5.44 -2.27 3.43
N LEU A 237 5.65 -2.35 2.12
CA LEU A 237 5.26 -1.34 1.14
C LEU A 237 4.29 -1.94 0.13
N ASP A 238 3.42 -1.12 -0.44
CA ASP A 238 2.70 -1.52 -1.65
C ASP A 238 2.33 -0.35 -2.56
N MET A 239 1.94 -0.68 -3.78
CA MET A 239 1.40 0.26 -4.77
C MET A 239 0.49 -0.48 -5.75
N GLY A 240 -0.55 0.18 -6.24
CA GLY A 240 -1.34 -0.29 -7.37
C GLY A 240 -0.71 0.10 -8.71
N ALA A 241 -0.66 -0.82 -9.66
CA ALA A 241 -0.06 -0.58 -10.97
C ALA A 241 -0.81 0.50 -11.79
N LYS A 242 -2.11 0.70 -11.52
CA LYS A 242 -2.93 1.73 -12.18
C LYS A 242 -2.86 3.09 -11.49
N GLU A 243 -2.07 3.21 -10.43
CA GLU A 243 -1.79 4.50 -9.81
C GLU A 243 -0.78 5.30 -10.65
N GLU A 244 -0.01 4.64 -11.53
CA GLU A 244 0.98 5.26 -12.42
C GLU A 244 2.00 6.11 -11.63
N MET A 245 2.38 5.57 -10.48
CA MET A 245 3.06 6.26 -9.41
C MET A 245 4.28 5.45 -8.98
N GLY A 246 5.45 6.09 -8.96
CA GLY A 246 6.73 5.41 -8.75
C GLY A 246 7.06 5.17 -7.28
N ILE A 247 7.05 3.91 -6.83
CA ILE A 247 7.56 3.52 -5.50
C ILE A 247 8.90 2.79 -5.55
N ASP A 248 9.29 2.26 -6.72
CA ASP A 248 10.54 1.54 -6.93
C ASP A 248 11.78 2.29 -6.40
N PRO A 249 11.92 3.63 -6.56
CA PRO A 249 13.09 4.34 -6.04
C PRO A 249 13.25 4.19 -4.52
N LEU A 250 12.14 4.17 -3.77
CA LEU A 250 12.16 3.97 -2.32
C LEU A 250 12.59 2.54 -1.96
N VAL A 251 12.07 1.55 -2.69
CA VAL A 251 12.45 0.14 -2.52
C VAL A 251 13.95 -0.05 -2.79
N ASP A 252 14.44 0.49 -3.91
CA ASP A 252 15.86 0.42 -4.30
C ASP A 252 16.75 1.11 -3.26
N MET A 253 16.32 2.27 -2.73
CA MET A 253 17.01 2.98 -1.66
C MET A 253 17.09 2.16 -0.37
N LEU A 254 15.99 1.51 0.04
CA LEU A 254 15.98 0.67 1.24
C LEU A 254 16.90 -0.54 1.06
N MET A 255 16.89 -1.19 -0.10
CA MET A 255 17.84 -2.27 -0.39
C MET A 255 19.29 -1.80 -0.34
N ALA A 256 19.60 -0.60 -0.87
CA ALA A 256 20.93 -0.02 -0.80
C ALA A 256 21.38 0.28 0.64
N LYS A 257 20.43 0.52 1.57
CA LYS A 257 20.69 0.64 3.02
C LYS A 257 20.81 -0.72 3.73
N GLY A 258 20.63 -1.83 3.02
CA GLY A 258 20.80 -3.18 3.53
C GLY A 258 19.51 -3.86 4.01
N PHE A 259 18.33 -3.32 3.70
CA PHE A 259 17.08 -4.07 3.81
C PHE A 259 17.03 -5.22 2.79
N GLN A 260 16.42 -6.33 3.15
CA GLN A 260 16.39 -7.59 2.42
C GLN A 260 14.96 -8.06 2.20
N TYR A 261 14.65 -8.37 0.93
CA TYR A 261 13.37 -8.97 0.54
C TYR A 261 13.09 -10.25 1.31
N GLY A 262 11.82 -10.44 1.70
CA GLY A 262 11.39 -11.67 2.38
C GLY A 262 11.89 -11.80 3.83
N LYS A 263 12.62 -10.80 4.34
CA LYS A 263 13.17 -10.79 5.70
C LYS A 263 12.71 -9.56 6.47
N ASP A 264 13.15 -8.37 6.06
CA ASP A 264 12.83 -7.11 6.71
C ASP A 264 12.27 -6.04 5.76
N LEU A 265 12.20 -6.33 4.46
CA LEU A 265 11.47 -5.55 3.46
C LEU A 265 10.53 -6.45 2.65
N PHE A 266 9.30 -6.01 2.49
CA PHE A 266 8.27 -6.65 1.69
C PHE A 266 7.61 -5.58 0.84
N TYR A 267 7.43 -5.86 -0.44
CA TYR A 267 6.81 -4.93 -1.37
C TYR A 267 5.80 -5.65 -2.26
N LEU A 268 4.60 -5.12 -2.41
CA LEU A 268 3.60 -5.61 -3.37
C LEU A 268 3.26 -4.55 -4.41
N MET A 269 3.48 -4.88 -5.70
CA MET A 269 2.87 -4.17 -6.81
C MET A 269 1.59 -4.90 -7.23
N ASP A 270 0.41 -4.37 -6.87
CA ASP A 270 -0.89 -4.95 -7.23
C ASP A 270 -1.27 -4.57 -8.66
N PRO A 271 -1.34 -5.53 -9.61
CA PRO A 271 -1.65 -5.24 -11.01
C PRO A 271 -3.03 -4.61 -11.23
N ALA A 272 -3.98 -4.87 -10.33
CA ALA A 272 -5.35 -4.35 -10.40
C ALA A 272 -5.57 -3.11 -9.54
N GLY A 273 -4.63 -2.79 -8.65
CA GLY A 273 -4.74 -1.75 -7.64
C GLY A 273 -4.83 -0.35 -8.24
N VAL A 274 -5.71 0.46 -7.65
CA VAL A 274 -5.85 1.91 -7.87
C VAL A 274 -5.69 2.64 -6.53
N HIS A 275 -5.61 3.97 -6.54
CA HIS A 275 -5.39 4.78 -5.34
C HIS A 275 -6.68 5.00 -4.54
N ASP A 276 -7.23 3.93 -3.94
CA ASP A 276 -8.47 3.99 -3.16
C ASP A 276 -8.57 2.97 -2.02
N GLU A 277 -9.55 3.19 -1.13
CA GLU A 277 -9.80 2.38 0.07
C GLU A 277 -10.17 0.94 -0.27
N THR A 278 -10.85 0.70 -1.40
CA THR A 278 -11.16 -0.66 -1.85
C THR A 278 -9.88 -1.43 -2.19
N SER A 279 -8.90 -0.78 -2.80
CA SER A 279 -7.61 -1.39 -3.12
C SER A 279 -6.73 -1.56 -1.88
N TRP A 280 -6.79 -0.66 -0.89
CA TRP A 280 -6.12 -0.85 0.39
C TRP A 280 -6.75 -1.97 1.22
N SER A 281 -8.09 -2.07 1.23
CA SER A 281 -8.82 -3.15 1.90
C SER A 281 -8.39 -4.53 1.42
N ARG A 282 -8.16 -4.71 0.11
CA ARG A 282 -7.68 -5.98 -0.44
C ARG A 282 -6.25 -6.33 -0.03
N ARG A 283 -5.41 -5.34 0.32
CA ARG A 283 -3.97 -5.52 0.55
C ARG A 283 -3.57 -5.44 2.02
N VAL A 284 -4.41 -4.88 2.89
CA VAL A 284 -4.12 -4.70 4.32
C VAL A 284 -3.89 -6.03 5.06
N HIS A 285 -4.37 -7.16 4.52
CA HIS A 285 -4.08 -8.48 5.06
C HIS A 285 -2.57 -8.77 5.13
N ASN A 286 -1.77 -8.27 4.17
CA ASN A 286 -0.33 -8.51 4.13
C ASN A 286 0.43 -7.95 5.34
N PRO A 287 0.34 -6.64 5.64
CA PRO A 287 1.02 -6.09 6.81
C PRO A 287 0.47 -6.69 8.12
N LEU A 288 -0.80 -7.08 8.18
CA LEU A 288 -1.39 -7.75 9.35
C LEU A 288 -0.79 -9.16 9.58
N ILE A 289 -0.74 -9.99 8.54
CA ILE A 289 -0.12 -11.33 8.62
C ILE A 289 1.39 -11.20 8.88
N LEU A 290 2.06 -10.22 8.30
CA LEU A 290 3.50 -10.06 8.50
C LEU A 290 3.86 -9.63 9.94
N PHE A 291 2.92 -9.00 10.64
CA PHE A 291 3.09 -8.55 12.03
C PHE A 291 2.88 -9.67 13.04
N THR A 292 1.70 -10.30 13.07
CA THR A 292 1.35 -11.33 14.07
C THR A 292 1.00 -12.69 13.46
N GLY A 293 1.25 -12.88 12.18
CA GLY A 293 0.98 -14.13 11.48
C GLY A 293 2.03 -15.20 11.68
N LYS A 294 1.63 -16.41 11.30
CA LYS A 294 2.56 -17.53 11.19
C LYS A 294 3.62 -17.22 10.14
N ALA A 295 4.79 -17.86 10.27
CA ALA A 295 5.84 -17.80 9.26
C ALA A 295 5.27 -18.08 7.86
N ALA A 296 5.78 -17.36 6.86
CA ALA A 296 5.28 -17.41 5.48
C ALA A 296 5.15 -18.83 4.91
N GLY A 297 6.03 -19.75 5.34
CA GLY A 297 6.10 -21.09 4.79
C GLY A 297 6.70 -21.06 3.38
N ARG A 298 6.32 -22.03 2.57
CA ARG A 298 6.73 -22.09 1.15
C ARG A 298 5.80 -21.27 0.25
N PRO A 299 6.25 -20.85 -0.93
CA PRO A 299 5.35 -20.28 -1.92
C PRO A 299 4.42 -21.34 -2.50
N VAL A 300 3.16 -20.95 -2.75
CA VAL A 300 2.11 -21.84 -3.29
C VAL A 300 1.56 -21.38 -4.63
N LYS A 301 1.73 -20.10 -4.98
CA LYS A 301 1.26 -19.53 -6.24
C LYS A 301 2.27 -18.49 -6.74
N LEU A 302 2.48 -18.45 -8.05
CA LEU A 302 3.28 -17.43 -8.73
C LEU A 302 2.43 -16.85 -9.86
N GLU A 303 2.20 -15.55 -9.81
CA GLU A 303 1.51 -14.81 -10.87
C GLU A 303 2.48 -13.81 -11.49
N VAL A 304 2.45 -13.68 -12.81
CA VAL A 304 3.37 -12.81 -13.54
C VAL A 304 2.57 -11.77 -14.30
N SER A 305 2.91 -10.52 -14.06
CA SER A 305 2.33 -9.36 -14.75
C SER A 305 3.45 -8.41 -15.18
N ARG A 306 3.07 -7.22 -15.67
CA ARG A 306 4.00 -6.12 -15.94
C ARG A 306 3.45 -4.82 -15.39
N TYR A 307 4.34 -3.88 -15.14
CA TYR A 307 3.99 -2.50 -14.82
C TYR A 307 5.02 -1.53 -15.41
N LEU A 308 4.67 -0.24 -15.40
CA LEU A 308 5.62 0.84 -15.67
C LEU A 308 6.36 1.16 -14.37
N SER A 309 7.65 0.84 -14.34
CA SER A 309 8.57 1.17 -13.25
C SER A 309 9.13 2.56 -13.50
N TYR A 310 9.05 3.42 -12.48
CA TYR A 310 9.57 4.79 -12.53
C TYR A 310 10.82 4.86 -11.68
N THR A 311 11.98 4.79 -12.32
CA THR A 311 13.29 4.83 -11.64
C THR A 311 13.90 6.22 -11.72
N MET A 312 14.99 6.45 -10.99
CA MET A 312 15.75 7.70 -11.11
C MET A 312 16.40 7.90 -12.48
N THR A 313 16.59 6.82 -13.24
CA THR A 313 17.20 6.84 -14.57
C THR A 313 16.19 6.88 -15.72
N GLY A 314 14.89 6.78 -15.43
CA GLY A 314 13.83 6.80 -16.44
C GLY A 314 12.69 5.83 -16.13
N THR A 315 11.75 5.75 -17.07
CA THR A 315 10.59 4.86 -17.00
C THR A 315 10.85 3.61 -17.83
N PHE A 316 10.63 2.44 -17.23
CA PHE A 316 10.90 1.15 -17.85
C PHE A 316 9.72 0.20 -17.68
N HIS A 317 9.53 -0.72 -18.63
CA HIS A 317 8.68 -1.86 -18.34
C HIS A 317 9.41 -2.83 -17.44
N ARG A 318 8.74 -3.27 -16.37
CA ARG A 318 9.26 -4.30 -15.47
C ARG A 318 8.28 -5.46 -15.39
N ILE A 319 8.80 -6.67 -15.49
CA ILE A 319 8.05 -7.89 -15.16
C ILE A 319 7.86 -7.92 -13.64
N ASN A 320 6.63 -8.18 -13.19
CA ASN A 320 6.25 -8.24 -11.79
C ASN A 320 5.77 -9.66 -11.46
N PRO A 321 6.67 -10.52 -10.98
CA PRO A 321 6.30 -11.78 -10.35
C PRO A 321 5.77 -11.50 -8.94
N VAL A 322 4.52 -11.86 -8.68
CA VAL A 322 3.88 -11.82 -7.36
C VAL A 322 3.75 -13.24 -6.85
N VAL A 323 4.24 -13.47 -5.64
CA VAL A 323 4.16 -14.78 -4.99
C VAL A 323 3.11 -14.77 -3.88
N THR A 324 2.27 -15.80 -3.83
CA THR A 324 1.41 -16.08 -2.66
C THR A 324 2.05 -17.18 -1.83
N MET A 325 2.15 -16.94 -0.52
CA MET A 325 2.73 -17.85 0.47
C MET A 325 1.66 -18.70 1.15
N GLU A 326 2.05 -19.81 1.80
CA GLU A 326 1.11 -20.70 2.52
C GLU A 326 0.28 -19.99 3.60
N ASN A 327 0.86 -19.01 4.29
CA ASN A 327 0.15 -18.22 5.30
C ASN A 327 -0.82 -17.19 4.69
N GLY A 328 -0.86 -17.06 3.36
CA GLY A 328 -1.70 -16.12 2.63
C GLY A 328 -1.06 -14.77 2.33
N MET A 329 0.20 -14.53 2.72
CA MET A 329 0.90 -13.32 2.31
C MET A 329 1.18 -13.29 0.80
N GLU A 330 1.12 -12.10 0.22
CA GLU A 330 1.44 -11.79 -1.16
C GLU A 330 2.48 -10.67 -1.23
N TYR A 331 3.53 -10.87 -2.02
CA TYR A 331 4.52 -9.83 -2.32
C TYR A 331 5.21 -10.05 -3.65
N SER A 332 5.67 -8.96 -4.25
CA SER A 332 6.45 -8.93 -5.47
C SER A 332 7.89 -9.38 -5.21
N VAL A 333 8.43 -10.20 -6.11
CA VAL A 333 9.79 -10.76 -6.04
C VAL A 333 10.62 -10.48 -7.31
N PRO A 334 10.64 -9.24 -7.83
CA PRO A 334 11.24 -8.97 -9.13
C PRO A 334 12.75 -9.24 -9.16
N SER A 335 13.46 -8.99 -8.06
CA SER A 335 14.91 -9.18 -7.96
C SER A 335 15.32 -10.56 -7.44
N GLU A 336 14.38 -11.33 -6.87
CA GLU A 336 14.63 -12.68 -6.32
C GLU A 336 14.18 -13.78 -7.29
N ALA A 337 13.34 -13.45 -8.28
CA ALA A 337 12.97 -14.36 -9.35
C ALA A 337 14.07 -14.47 -10.41
N SER A 338 14.07 -15.60 -11.12
CA SER A 338 14.93 -15.82 -12.28
C SER A 338 14.14 -15.71 -13.57
N TYR A 339 14.78 -15.13 -14.59
CA TYR A 339 14.16 -14.86 -15.89
C TYR A 339 14.92 -15.57 -17.00
N LYS A 340 14.24 -16.47 -17.71
CA LYS A 340 14.77 -17.12 -18.92
C LYS A 340 14.04 -16.62 -20.14
N VAL A 341 14.72 -15.79 -20.93
CA VAL A 341 14.19 -15.28 -22.20
C VAL A 341 14.21 -16.40 -23.25
N LEU A 342 13.04 -16.75 -23.77
CA LEU A 342 12.86 -17.87 -24.71
C LEU A 342 13.13 -17.48 -26.17
N ASN A 343 13.07 -16.18 -26.47
CA ASN A 343 13.35 -15.59 -27.77
C ASN A 343 14.30 -14.38 -27.63
N PRO A 344 15.58 -14.61 -27.33
CA PRO A 344 16.54 -13.53 -27.05
C PRO A 344 16.76 -12.59 -28.24
N GLU A 345 16.43 -12.97 -29.46
CA GLU A 345 16.44 -12.04 -30.60
C GLU A 345 15.39 -10.91 -30.48
N VAL A 346 14.37 -11.07 -29.62
CA VAL A 346 13.28 -10.09 -29.43
C VAL A 346 13.55 -9.09 -28.31
N GLY A 347 14.26 -9.49 -27.25
CA GLY A 347 14.48 -8.62 -26.09
C GLY A 347 15.43 -9.19 -25.04
N ARG A 348 15.65 -8.42 -23.98
CA ARG A 348 16.43 -8.77 -22.79
C ARG A 348 15.58 -8.51 -21.54
N VAL A 349 15.82 -9.29 -20.50
CA VAL A 349 15.28 -9.08 -19.15
C VAL A 349 16.45 -9.06 -18.17
N GLU A 350 16.56 -7.99 -17.41
CA GLU A 350 17.57 -7.82 -16.36
C GLU A 350 17.21 -8.64 -15.11
N PRO A 351 18.15 -8.92 -14.19
CA PRO A 351 17.85 -9.54 -12.90
C PRO A 351 16.80 -8.79 -12.08
N SER A 352 16.66 -7.47 -12.29
CA SER A 352 15.64 -6.62 -11.67
C SER A 352 14.23 -6.79 -12.29
N GLY A 353 14.10 -7.62 -13.33
CA GLY A 353 12.88 -7.77 -14.13
C GLY A 353 12.67 -6.66 -15.18
N ILE A 354 13.58 -5.68 -15.29
CA ILE A 354 13.49 -4.62 -16.32
C ILE A 354 13.64 -5.21 -17.72
N VAL A 355 12.76 -4.78 -18.63
CA VAL A 355 12.68 -5.31 -19.99
C VAL A 355 13.19 -4.29 -21.01
N THR A 356 14.06 -4.74 -21.90
CA THR A 356 14.47 -4.00 -23.10
C THR A 356 14.06 -4.76 -24.36
N PHE A 357 13.24 -4.16 -25.21
CA PHE A 357 12.88 -4.73 -26.52
C PHE A 357 13.94 -4.40 -27.59
N LEU A 358 14.29 -5.40 -28.38
CA LEU A 358 15.13 -5.28 -29.58
C LEU A 358 14.30 -5.30 -30.87
N LYS A 359 13.11 -5.91 -30.83
CA LYS A 359 12.18 -6.02 -31.97
C LYS A 359 10.75 -5.70 -31.57
N ARG A 360 9.90 -5.44 -32.58
CA ARG A 360 8.45 -5.23 -32.41
C ARG A 360 7.68 -6.55 -32.40
N GLU A 361 8.07 -7.45 -31.52
CA GLU A 361 7.50 -8.79 -31.37
C GLU A 361 7.27 -9.08 -29.89
N ASN A 362 6.37 -10.02 -29.58
CA ASN A 362 6.10 -10.40 -28.20
C ASN A 362 7.32 -11.10 -27.58
N LEU A 363 7.77 -10.59 -26.44
CA LEU A 363 8.84 -11.21 -25.66
C LEU A 363 8.26 -12.35 -24.83
N ARG A 364 8.85 -13.53 -24.93
CA ARG A 364 8.47 -14.73 -24.17
C ARG A 364 9.51 -15.00 -23.10
N VAL A 365 9.06 -15.08 -21.85
CA VAL A 365 9.92 -15.21 -20.67
C VAL A 365 9.35 -16.29 -19.77
N GLU A 366 10.21 -17.20 -19.31
CA GLU A 366 9.90 -18.14 -18.25
C GLU A 366 10.43 -17.54 -16.93
N VAL A 367 9.52 -17.33 -15.97
CA VAL A 367 9.81 -16.73 -14.67
C VAL A 367 9.77 -17.81 -13.62
N THR A 368 10.84 -17.96 -12.83
CA THR A 368 10.93 -18.99 -11.80
C THR A 368 11.30 -18.40 -10.44
N TYR A 369 10.55 -18.78 -9.40
CA TYR A 369 10.82 -18.43 -8.01
C TYR A 369 10.60 -19.65 -7.12
N GLN A 370 11.65 -20.09 -6.40
CA GLN A 370 11.61 -21.20 -5.42
C GLN A 370 10.81 -22.44 -5.88
N GLY A 371 11.05 -22.88 -7.13
CA GLY A 371 10.43 -24.08 -7.70
C GLY A 371 9.06 -23.86 -8.36
N LEU A 372 8.47 -22.67 -8.27
CA LEU A 372 7.32 -22.28 -9.08
C LEU A 372 7.81 -21.63 -10.37
N THR A 373 7.25 -22.06 -11.51
CA THR A 373 7.60 -21.54 -12.84
C THR A 373 6.34 -21.13 -13.59
N GLN A 374 6.37 -19.94 -14.20
CA GLN A 374 5.29 -19.39 -14.99
C GLN A 374 5.82 -18.81 -16.30
N SER A 375 5.20 -19.20 -17.42
CA SER A 375 5.45 -18.57 -18.71
C SER A 375 4.68 -17.25 -18.83
N TYR A 376 5.35 -16.22 -19.32
CA TYR A 376 4.78 -14.90 -19.54
C TYR A 376 5.13 -14.39 -20.93
N GLU A 377 4.13 -13.85 -21.61
CA GLU A 377 4.27 -13.22 -22.91
C GLU A 377 3.95 -11.74 -22.81
N MET A 378 4.91 -10.91 -23.20
CA MET A 378 4.83 -9.47 -23.06
C MET A 378 4.87 -8.80 -24.44
N ALA A 379 3.78 -8.14 -24.81
CA ALA A 379 3.74 -7.31 -25.99
C ALA A 379 4.64 -6.08 -25.82
N PRO A 380 5.34 -5.63 -26.87
CA PRO A 380 6.05 -4.36 -26.81
C PRO A 380 5.05 -3.22 -26.60
N ALA A 381 5.28 -2.34 -25.62
CA ALA A 381 4.49 -1.14 -25.49
C ALA A 381 5.17 -0.02 -26.30
N PHE A 382 4.50 0.42 -27.37
CA PHE A 382 4.95 1.53 -28.20
C PHE A 382 4.13 2.77 -27.88
N ASP A 383 4.20 3.23 -26.63
CA ASP A 383 3.73 4.57 -26.29
C ASP A 383 4.70 5.15 -25.25
N LEU A 384 5.56 6.05 -25.73
CA LEU A 384 6.03 7.30 -25.11
C LEU A 384 7.07 7.87 -26.08
N LYS A 385 6.58 8.71 -27.01
CA LYS A 385 7.40 9.60 -27.84
C LYS A 385 7.88 10.79 -27.03
#